data_AF-A0A2E6H4G9-F1
#
_entry.id   AF-A0A2E6H4G9-F1
#
_cell.length_a   1.000
_cell.length_b   1.000
_cell.length_c   1.000
_cell.angle_alpha   90.00
_cell.angle_beta   90.00
_cell.angle_gamma   90.00
#
_symmetry.space_group_name_H-M   'P 1'
#
loop_
_entity.id
_entity.type
_entity.pdbx_description
1 polymer ?
#
loop_
_entity_poly.entity_id
_entity_poly.type
_entity_poly.pdbx_seq_one_letter_code
_entity_poly.pdbx_strand_id
1 'polypeptide(L)'
;MQETIEAILERVELNKKDNLAKWLGRAISVSDDSTTRTTQTYQNILFKTDVFFEGLNQALNETVKEEKLLTGVGLVEIVLDELGFEIEKEDAFIVYHLRDLGKFKITDKKLKEQLKGLWGQHKDYALDDQEFARTLKHLMRMGLLDFRKGNMTMKKSVIIRYKD
;
A
#
# COMPACT_ATOMS: atom_id res chain seq x y z
N MET A 1 -8.40 14.55 -6.49
CA MET A 1 -7.56 14.32 -5.28
C MET A 1 -8.33 14.51 -3.98
N GLN A 2 -8.99 15.65 -3.75
CA GLN A 2 -9.83 15.80 -2.55
C GLN A 2 -10.93 14.73 -2.51
N GLU A 3 -11.58 14.47 -3.64
CA GLU A 3 -12.58 13.38 -3.82
C GLU A 3 -12.01 12.00 -3.46
N THR A 4 -10.78 11.66 -3.90
CA THR A 4 -10.12 10.39 -3.57
C THR A 4 -9.86 10.25 -2.07
N ILE A 5 -9.45 11.34 -1.39
CA ILE A 5 -9.25 11.31 0.07
C ILE A 5 -10.59 11.16 0.79
N GLU A 6 -11.64 11.84 0.33
CA GLU A 6 -12.99 11.73 0.89
C GLU A 6 -13.53 10.29 0.74
N ALA A 7 -13.38 9.67 -0.43
CA ALA A 7 -13.76 8.27 -0.67
C ALA A 7 -13.02 7.29 0.26
N ILE A 8 -11.70 7.47 0.45
CA ILE A 8 -10.93 6.70 1.44
C ILE A 8 -11.51 6.91 2.84
N LEU A 9 -11.76 8.15 3.25
CA LEU A 9 -12.28 8.46 4.59
C LEU A 9 -13.67 7.87 4.84
N GLU A 10 -14.51 7.74 3.83
CA GLU A 10 -15.84 7.12 3.95
C GLU A 10 -15.75 5.62 4.21
N ARG A 11 -14.79 4.94 3.57
CA ARG A 11 -14.57 3.49 3.69
C ARG A 11 -13.80 3.10 4.96
N VAL A 12 -13.06 4.03 5.57
CA VAL A 12 -12.20 3.72 6.72
C VAL A 12 -12.94 3.86 8.06
N GLU A 13 -12.87 2.81 8.86
CA GLU A 13 -13.43 2.71 10.22
C GLU A 13 -12.49 3.28 11.30
N LEU A 14 -11.97 4.50 11.12
CA LEU A 14 -11.12 5.17 12.11
C LEU A 14 -11.78 6.44 12.65
N ASN A 15 -11.64 6.67 13.96
CA ASN A 15 -12.31 7.77 14.67
C ASN A 15 -11.77 9.16 14.30
N LYS A 16 -10.47 9.30 14.01
CA LYS A 16 -9.82 10.60 13.74
C LYS A 16 -9.64 10.89 12.25
N LYS A 17 -10.76 10.98 11.52
CA LYS A 17 -10.77 11.21 10.06
C LYS A 17 -10.05 12.48 9.63
N ASP A 18 -10.07 13.55 10.44
CA ASP A 18 -9.36 14.80 10.12
C ASP A 18 -7.83 14.64 10.08
N ASN A 19 -7.27 13.86 11.01
CA ASN A 19 -5.83 13.58 11.03
C ASN A 19 -5.45 12.65 9.88
N LEU A 20 -6.34 11.70 9.55
CA LEU A 20 -6.21 10.80 8.41
C LEU A 20 -6.18 11.59 7.09
N ALA A 21 -7.10 12.54 6.86
CA ALA A 21 -7.09 13.42 5.68
C ALA A 21 -5.77 14.19 5.55
N LYS A 22 -5.31 14.83 6.63
CA LYS A 22 -4.06 15.61 6.62
C LYS A 22 -2.83 14.75 6.34
N TRP A 23 -2.82 13.50 6.78
CA TRP A 23 -1.75 12.57 6.48
C TRP A 23 -1.84 12.04 5.03
N LEU A 24 -3.02 11.64 4.58
CA LEU A 24 -3.25 11.19 3.20
C LEU A 24 -2.88 12.29 2.19
N GLY A 25 -3.22 13.55 2.44
CA GLY A 25 -2.81 14.67 1.59
C GLY A 25 -1.30 14.95 1.56
N ARG A 26 -0.52 14.44 2.52
CA ARG A 26 0.95 14.48 2.47
C ARG A 26 1.53 13.29 1.71
N ALA A 27 0.87 12.14 1.80
CA ALA A 27 1.27 10.90 1.13
C ALA A 27 0.85 10.86 -0.34
N ILE A 28 -0.26 11.50 -0.70
CA ILE A 28 -0.82 11.48 -2.05
C ILE A 28 -0.92 12.91 -2.56
N SER A 29 -0.23 13.20 -3.66
CA SER A 29 -0.19 14.54 -4.26
C SER A 29 -0.24 14.45 -5.77
N VAL A 30 -0.85 15.43 -6.43
CA VAL A 30 -0.72 15.58 -7.89
C VAL A 30 0.72 15.97 -8.22
N SER A 31 1.32 15.29 -9.20
CA SER A 31 2.67 15.55 -9.68
C SER A 31 2.67 16.68 -10.71
N ASP A 32 3.63 17.58 -10.59
CA ASP A 32 3.81 18.75 -11.49
C ASP A 32 4.15 18.36 -12.95
N ASP A 33 4.53 17.11 -13.21
CA ASP A 33 4.79 16.56 -14.56
C ASP A 33 3.49 16.20 -15.33
N SER A 34 2.32 16.61 -14.84
CA SER A 34 1.06 16.46 -15.56
C SER A 34 1.14 17.18 -16.91
N THR A 35 1.23 16.41 -17.99
CA THR A 35 1.39 16.94 -19.35
C THR A 35 0.01 16.99 -20.01
N THR A 36 -0.51 18.19 -20.24
CA THR A 36 -1.65 18.41 -21.14
C THR A 36 -1.20 18.16 -22.58
N ARG A 37 -1.49 16.97 -23.13
CA ARG A 37 -1.33 16.72 -24.56
C ARG A 37 -2.68 16.88 -25.26
N THR A 38 -2.80 18.02 -25.94
CA THR A 38 -3.73 18.39 -27.03
C THR A 38 -5.24 18.19 -26.86
N THR A 39 -5.75 17.18 -26.13
CA THR A 39 -7.20 16.94 -25.88
C THR A 39 -7.50 16.10 -24.62
N GLN A 40 -6.51 15.58 -23.90
CA GLN A 40 -6.72 14.77 -22.69
C GLN A 40 -5.77 15.20 -21.56
N THR A 41 -6.34 15.49 -20.39
CA THR A 41 -5.59 15.80 -19.17
C THR A 41 -5.28 14.49 -18.47
N TYR A 42 -4.02 14.06 -18.49
CA TYR A 42 -3.57 12.94 -17.66
C TYR A 42 -3.02 13.51 -16.36
N GLN A 43 -3.74 13.30 -15.26
CA GLN A 43 -3.24 13.66 -13.94
C GLN A 43 -2.30 12.57 -13.47
N ASN A 44 -1.02 12.91 -13.27
CA ASN A 44 -0.08 11.99 -12.62
C ASN A 44 -0.22 12.19 -11.12
N ILE A 45 -0.63 11.15 -10.39
CA ILE A 45 -0.66 11.15 -8.93
C ILE A 45 0.64 10.54 -8.42
N LEU A 46 1.35 11.29 -7.58
CA LEU A 46 2.48 10.82 -6.82
C LEU A 46 1.99 10.25 -5.49
N PHE A 47 2.17 8.96 -5.31
CA PHE A 47 1.97 8.28 -4.03
C PHE A 47 3.31 8.03 -3.34
N LYS A 48 3.55 8.71 -2.22
CA LYS A 48 4.74 8.57 -1.36
C LYS A 48 4.48 7.48 -0.32
N THR A 49 4.84 6.25 -0.68
CA THR A 49 4.66 5.05 0.15
C THR A 49 5.40 5.15 1.48
N ASP A 50 6.57 5.80 1.53
CA ASP A 50 7.32 5.98 2.78
C ASP A 50 6.56 6.88 3.77
N VAL A 51 6.08 8.04 3.32
CA VAL A 51 5.24 8.96 4.12
C VAL A 51 3.92 8.30 4.52
N PHE A 52 3.36 7.49 3.64
CA PHE A 52 2.18 6.68 3.94
C PHE A 52 2.47 5.74 5.12
N PHE A 53 3.39 4.79 4.99
CA PHE A 53 3.61 3.79 6.04
C PHE A 53 4.08 4.38 7.38
N GLU A 54 4.82 5.49 7.38
CA GLU A 54 5.16 6.22 8.62
C GLU A 54 3.91 6.75 9.35
N GLY A 55 2.96 7.35 8.63
CA GLY A 55 1.72 7.84 9.21
C GLY A 55 0.71 6.74 9.54
N LEU A 56 0.74 5.63 8.80
CA LEU A 56 -0.11 4.45 9.07
C LEU A 56 0.13 3.90 10.48
N ASN A 57 1.40 3.75 10.87
CA ASN A 57 1.77 3.29 12.22
C ASN A 57 1.24 4.24 13.31
N GLN A 58 1.16 5.55 13.03
CA GLN A 58 0.59 6.53 13.96
C GLN A 58 -0.94 6.44 14.02
N ALA A 59 -1.61 6.26 12.88
CA ALA A 59 -3.05 6.12 12.78
C ALA A 59 -3.57 4.88 13.54
N LEU A 60 -2.81 3.78 13.51
CA LEU A 60 -3.13 2.53 14.19
C LEU A 60 -2.81 2.54 15.69
N ASN A 61 -2.28 3.62 16.27
CA ASN A 61 -1.96 3.66 17.70
C ASN A 61 -3.20 3.59 18.59
N GLU A 62 -4.34 4.03 18.09
CA GLU A 62 -5.62 4.06 18.81
C GLU A 62 -6.37 2.73 18.73
N THR A 63 -5.98 1.85 17.80
CA THR A 63 -6.55 0.52 17.61
C THR A 63 -5.99 -0.46 18.65
N VAL A 64 -6.83 -1.41 19.11
CA VAL A 64 -6.41 -2.48 20.03
C VAL A 64 -5.35 -3.34 19.34
N LYS A 65 -4.32 -3.79 20.10
CA LYS A 65 -3.15 -4.50 19.56
C LYS A 65 -3.51 -5.68 18.65
N GLU A 66 -4.56 -6.42 19.00
CA GLU A 66 -5.05 -7.60 18.27
C GLU A 66 -5.66 -7.25 16.90
N GLU A 67 -6.29 -6.08 16.80
CA GLU A 67 -6.97 -5.61 15.58
C GLU A 67 -6.04 -4.79 14.67
N LYS A 68 -4.92 -4.27 15.20
CA LYS A 68 -3.97 -3.41 14.46
C LYS A 68 -3.54 -4.00 13.11
N LEU A 69 -3.31 -5.31 13.05
CA LEU A 69 -2.92 -5.97 11.81
C LEU A 69 -4.04 -5.87 10.78
N LEU A 70 -5.25 -6.29 11.13
CA LEU A 70 -6.39 -6.33 10.21
C LEU A 70 -6.82 -4.93 9.80
N THR A 71 -6.92 -4.00 10.75
CA THR A 71 -7.21 -2.58 10.45
C THR A 71 -6.14 -1.97 9.58
N GLY A 72 -4.86 -2.32 9.82
CA GLY A 72 -3.75 -1.84 9.01
C GLY A 72 -3.78 -2.37 7.58
N VAL A 73 -4.00 -3.66 7.41
CA VAL A 73 -4.14 -4.30 6.08
C VAL A 73 -5.34 -3.73 5.34
N GLY A 74 -6.50 -3.61 5.98
CA GLY A 74 -7.70 -3.02 5.37
C GLY A 74 -7.50 -1.56 4.96
N LEU A 75 -6.76 -0.78 5.74
CA LEU A 75 -6.44 0.60 5.36
C LEU A 75 -5.48 0.67 4.16
N VAL A 76 -4.51 -0.25 4.06
CA VAL A 76 -3.67 -0.38 2.86
C VAL A 76 -4.52 -0.76 1.65
N GLU A 77 -5.44 -1.70 1.84
CA GLU A 77 -6.34 -2.18 0.79
C GLU A 77 -7.18 -1.03 0.22
N ILE A 78 -7.91 -0.31 1.09
CA ILE A 78 -8.77 0.81 0.69
C ILE A 78 -7.95 1.88 -0.04
N VAL A 79 -6.78 2.25 0.48
CA VAL A 79 -5.99 3.34 -0.10
C VAL A 79 -5.45 2.95 -1.47
N LEU A 80 -4.92 1.73 -1.63
CA LEU A 80 -4.38 1.30 -2.92
C LEU A 80 -5.49 1.08 -3.96
N ASP A 81 -6.64 0.55 -3.56
CA ASP A 81 -7.82 0.40 -4.42
C ASP A 81 -8.34 1.76 -4.93
N GLU A 82 -8.49 2.75 -4.04
CA GLU A 82 -8.88 4.13 -4.42
C GLU A 82 -7.81 4.84 -5.27
N LEU A 83 -6.56 4.42 -5.13
CA LEU A 83 -5.46 4.87 -5.98
C LEU A 83 -5.45 4.19 -7.36
N GLY A 84 -6.38 3.27 -7.63
CA GLY A 84 -6.52 2.55 -8.90
C GLY A 84 -5.59 1.35 -9.04
N PHE A 85 -5.00 0.86 -7.94
CA PHE A 85 -4.31 -0.42 -7.95
C PHE A 85 -5.30 -1.57 -7.84
N GLU A 86 -5.25 -2.50 -8.79
CA GLU A 86 -5.97 -3.76 -8.71
C GLU A 86 -5.24 -4.68 -7.72
N ILE A 87 -5.56 -4.54 -6.43
CA ILE A 87 -4.97 -5.35 -5.36
C ILE A 87 -6.00 -6.26 -4.70
N GLU A 88 -5.56 -7.46 -4.35
CA GLU A 88 -6.31 -8.39 -3.51
C GLU A 88 -5.92 -8.20 -2.03
N LYS A 89 -6.71 -8.76 -1.12
CA LYS A 89 -6.45 -8.67 0.34
C LYS A 89 -5.07 -9.26 0.71
N GLU A 90 -4.61 -10.28 -0.02
CA GLU A 90 -3.31 -10.91 0.16
C GLU A 90 -2.15 -10.02 -0.33
N ASP A 91 -2.37 -9.23 -1.38
CA ASP A 91 -1.44 -8.20 -1.83
C ASP A 91 -1.28 -7.13 -0.73
N ALA A 92 -2.39 -6.63 -0.21
CA ALA A 92 -2.41 -5.65 0.87
C ALA A 92 -1.74 -6.20 2.14
N PHE A 93 -1.94 -7.48 2.46
CA PHE A 93 -1.29 -8.16 3.58
C PHE A 93 0.23 -8.16 3.44
N ILE A 94 0.73 -8.52 2.25
CA ILE A 94 2.16 -8.55 1.98
C ILE A 94 2.75 -7.14 2.01
N VAL A 95 2.10 -6.18 1.35
CA VAL A 95 2.52 -4.77 1.35
C VAL A 95 2.58 -4.21 2.77
N TYR A 96 1.56 -4.48 3.59
CA TYR A 96 1.53 -4.07 4.99
C TYR A 96 2.68 -4.70 5.78
N HIS A 97 3.00 -5.98 5.58
CA HIS A 97 4.13 -6.63 6.25
C HIS A 97 5.50 -6.05 5.82
N LEU A 98 5.61 -5.61 4.57
CA LEU A 98 6.82 -4.99 4.05
C LEU A 98 7.00 -3.53 4.50
N ARG A 99 5.99 -2.90 5.13
CA ARG A 99 6.01 -1.48 5.52
C ARG A 99 7.21 -1.10 6.39
N ASP A 100 7.58 -1.97 7.33
CA ASP A 100 8.63 -1.70 8.31
C ASP A 100 10.04 -2.02 7.77
N LEU A 101 10.15 -2.52 6.53
CA LEU A 101 11.46 -2.79 5.92
C LEU A 101 12.16 -1.52 5.49
N GLY A 102 11.49 -0.41 5.17
CA GLY A 102 12.14 0.84 4.76
C GLY A 102 13.23 0.62 3.68
N LYS A 103 14.51 0.88 4.03
CA LYS A 103 15.67 0.65 3.13
C LYS A 103 16.24 -0.78 3.19
N PHE A 104 15.76 -1.60 4.13
CA PHE A 104 16.23 -2.96 4.34
C PHE A 104 15.74 -3.88 3.23
N LYS A 105 16.62 -4.79 2.85
CA LYS A 105 16.41 -5.76 1.79
C LYS A 105 15.95 -7.08 2.39
N ILE A 106 14.93 -7.68 1.80
CA ILE A 106 14.48 -9.02 2.18
C ILE A 106 14.51 -9.94 0.96
N THR A 107 14.82 -11.21 1.16
CA THR A 107 14.70 -12.23 0.11
C THR A 107 13.31 -12.84 0.16
N ASP A 108 12.82 -13.31 -0.98
CA ASP A 108 11.50 -13.94 -1.10
C ASP A 108 11.34 -15.10 -0.11
N LYS A 109 12.40 -15.89 0.08
CA LYS A 109 12.45 -16.99 1.06
C LYS A 109 12.22 -16.49 2.48
N LYS A 110 12.96 -15.46 2.89
CA LYS A 110 12.87 -14.90 4.26
C LYS A 110 11.51 -14.24 4.51
N LEU A 111 10.98 -13.52 3.51
CA LEU A 111 9.64 -12.94 3.60
C LEU A 111 8.59 -14.03 3.79
N LYS A 112 8.64 -15.08 2.97
CA LYS A 112 7.71 -16.21 3.06
C LYS A 112 7.77 -16.93 4.40
N GLU A 113 8.98 -17.14 4.94
CA GLU A 113 9.16 -17.70 6.29
C GLU A 113 8.48 -16.85 7.36
N GLN A 114 8.59 -15.51 7.27
CA GLN A 114 7.90 -14.61 8.19
C GLN A 114 6.37 -14.66 8.04
N LEU A 115 5.87 -14.65 6.80
CA LEU A 115 4.44 -14.68 6.52
C LEU A 115 3.80 -16.01 6.91
N LYS A 116 4.49 -17.14 6.74
CA LYS A 116 3.98 -18.46 7.17
C LYS A 116 3.62 -18.51 8.65
N GLY A 117 4.36 -17.81 9.51
CA GLY A 117 4.03 -17.70 10.93
C GLY A 117 2.72 -16.93 11.16
N LEU A 118 2.48 -15.87 10.39
CA LEU A 118 1.29 -15.03 10.47
C LEU A 118 0.06 -15.68 9.83
N TRP A 119 0.23 -16.41 8.73
CA TRP A 119 -0.84 -17.16 8.06
C TRP A 119 -1.44 -18.25 8.95
N GLY A 120 -0.69 -18.77 9.92
CA GLY A 120 -1.25 -19.67 10.93
C GLY A 120 -2.34 -19.03 11.78
N GLN A 121 -2.24 -17.71 12.02
CA GLN A 121 -3.18 -16.91 12.82
C GLN A 121 -4.25 -16.25 11.94
N HIS A 122 -3.90 -15.89 10.71
CA HIS A 122 -4.77 -15.22 9.75
C HIS A 122 -4.84 -16.02 8.45
N LYS A 123 -5.58 -17.13 8.50
CA LYS A 123 -5.68 -18.10 7.39
C LYS A 123 -6.30 -17.52 6.13
N ASP A 124 -7.12 -16.47 6.27
CA ASP A 124 -7.77 -15.80 5.15
C ASP A 124 -6.81 -15.07 4.22
N TYR A 125 -5.54 -14.90 4.62
CA TYR A 125 -4.48 -14.31 3.78
C TYR A 125 -3.41 -15.33 3.37
N ALA A 126 -3.61 -16.61 3.71
CA ALA A 126 -2.61 -17.64 3.50
C ALA A 126 -2.48 -17.96 2.01
N LEU A 127 -1.25 -17.87 1.51
CA LEU A 127 -0.93 -18.20 0.13
C LEU A 127 -0.09 -19.47 0.06
N ASP A 128 -0.36 -20.29 -0.94
CA ASP A 128 0.53 -21.39 -1.29
C ASP A 128 1.82 -20.88 -1.97
N ASP A 129 2.69 -21.82 -2.33
CA ASP A 129 3.99 -21.51 -2.92
C ASP A 129 3.88 -20.82 -4.29
N GLN A 130 2.87 -21.19 -5.08
CA GLN A 130 2.65 -20.68 -6.43
C GLN A 130 1.92 -19.34 -6.40
N GLU A 131 0.92 -19.20 -5.54
CA GLU A 131 0.16 -17.97 -5.30
C GLU A 131 1.09 -16.89 -4.75
N PHE A 132 1.91 -17.19 -3.74
CA PHE A 132 2.88 -16.24 -3.21
C PHE A 132 3.82 -15.69 -4.29
N ALA A 133 4.33 -16.57 -5.17
CA ALA A 133 5.20 -16.15 -6.26
C ALA A 133 4.45 -15.30 -7.32
N ARG A 134 3.16 -15.53 -7.52
CA ARG A 134 2.31 -14.72 -8.42
C ARG A 134 2.04 -13.34 -7.82
N THR A 135 1.64 -13.29 -6.55
CA THR A 135 1.42 -12.04 -5.80
C THR A 135 2.67 -11.16 -5.81
N LEU A 136 3.86 -11.70 -5.52
CA LEU A 136 5.09 -10.89 -5.59
C LEU A 136 5.33 -10.32 -6.99
N LYS A 137 5.08 -11.10 -8.04
CA LYS A 137 5.20 -10.60 -9.43
C LYS A 137 4.17 -9.53 -9.73
N HIS A 138 2.96 -9.66 -9.21
CA HIS A 138 1.90 -8.67 -9.36
C HIS A 138 2.29 -7.34 -8.69
N LEU A 139 2.71 -7.37 -7.43
CA LEU A 139 3.20 -6.22 -6.69
C LEU A 139 4.41 -5.53 -7.36
N MET A 140 5.31 -6.30 -7.98
CA MET A 140 6.42 -5.77 -8.79
C MET A 140 5.94 -5.08 -10.07
N ARG A 141 4.94 -5.64 -10.76
CA ARG A 141 4.36 -5.05 -11.98
C ARG A 141 3.63 -3.74 -11.71
N MET A 142 2.91 -3.67 -10.59
CA MET A 142 2.31 -2.42 -10.09
C MET A 142 3.36 -1.39 -9.67
N GLY A 143 4.61 -1.80 -9.54
CA GLY A 143 5.71 -0.91 -9.20
C GLY A 143 5.76 -0.53 -7.72
N LEU A 144 5.04 -1.24 -6.84
CA LEU A 144 5.13 -1.08 -5.39
C LEU A 144 6.44 -1.67 -4.82
N LEU A 145 6.96 -2.71 -5.49
CA LEU A 145 8.19 -3.43 -5.10
C LEU A 145 9.29 -3.28 -6.13
N ASP A 146 10.52 -3.10 -5.64
CA ASP A 146 11.75 -3.20 -6.43
C ASP A 146 12.45 -4.53 -6.13
N PHE A 147 12.92 -5.21 -7.17
CA PHE A 147 13.69 -6.44 -7.05
C PHE A 147 15.07 -6.30 -7.70
N ARG A 148 16.13 -6.48 -6.91
CA ARG A 148 17.51 -6.37 -7.38
C ARG A 148 18.41 -7.40 -6.72
N LYS A 149 19.07 -8.23 -7.54
CA LYS A 149 20.03 -9.26 -7.09
C LYS A 149 19.44 -10.17 -5.99
N GLY A 150 18.25 -10.71 -6.20
CA GLY A 150 17.59 -11.62 -5.25
C GLY A 150 17.05 -10.95 -3.99
N ASN A 151 17.01 -9.62 -3.96
CA ASN A 151 16.53 -8.85 -2.82
C ASN A 151 15.39 -7.93 -3.25
N MET A 152 14.41 -7.81 -2.36
CA MET A 152 13.23 -6.98 -2.54
C MET A 152 13.23 -5.80 -1.56
N THR A 153 12.74 -4.66 -2.03
CA THR A 153 12.51 -3.45 -1.24
C THR A 153 11.21 -2.80 -1.65
N MET A 154 10.51 -2.16 -0.71
CA MET A 154 9.42 -1.25 -1.05
C MET A 154 9.97 -0.05 -1.81
N LYS A 155 9.29 0.36 -2.89
CA LYS A 155 9.55 1.69 -3.45
C LYS A 155 9.18 2.75 -2.44
N LYS A 156 9.82 3.91 -2.51
CA LYS A 156 9.50 5.09 -1.67
C LYS A 156 8.38 5.95 -2.25
N SER A 157 8.20 5.86 -3.56
CA SER A 157 7.08 6.50 -4.22
C SER A 157 6.74 5.77 -5.52
N VAL A 158 5.48 5.90 -5.92
CA VAL A 158 4.94 5.39 -7.17
C VAL A 158 4.19 6.52 -7.85
N ILE A 159 4.39 6.64 -9.17
CA ILE A 159 3.60 7.57 -10.01
C ILE A 159 2.51 6.76 -10.67
N ILE A 160 1.27 7.20 -10.48
CA ILE A 160 0.06 6.59 -11.02
C ILE A 160 -0.52 7.57 -12.02
N ARG A 161 -0.78 7.12 -13.24
CA ARG A 161 -1.40 7.98 -14.25
C ARG A 161 -2.90 7.78 -14.24
N TYR A 162 -3.62 8.80 -13.80
CA TYR A 162 -5.07 8.87 -13.94
C TYR A 162 -5.40 9.31 -15.35
N LYS A 163 -6.38 8.63 -15.92
CA LYS A 163 -7.07 9.07 -17.12
C LYS A 163 -8.40 9.64 -16.65
N ASP A 164 -8.52 10.97 -16.66
CA ASP A 164 -9.82 11.65 -16.58
C ASP A 164 -10.63 11.36 -17.85
#